data_AF-A0A3D4FI48-F1
#
_entry.id   AF-A0A3D4FI48-F1
#
_cell.length_a   1.000
_cell.length_b   1.000
_cell.length_c   1.000
_cell.angle_alpha   90.00
_cell.angle_beta   90.00
_cell.angle_gamma   90.00
#
_symmetry.space_group_name_H-M   'P 1'
#
loop_
_entity.id
_entity.type
_entity.pdbx_description
1 polymer ?
#
loop_
_entity_poly.entity_id
_entity_poly.type
_entity_poly.pdbx_seq_one_letter_code
_entity_poly.pdbx_strand_id
1 'polypeptide(L)' 'MKTIFENNIIRLREANLEDAKELLSVTNDEEVIKYYGMDPYKNIREAEDEINWFISLLKEGKGARWVI' A
#
# COMPACT_ATOMS: atom_id res chain seq x y z
N MET A 1 -6.58 -0.35 14.40
CA MET A 1 -6.07 0.59 13.39
C MET A 1 -6.71 1.94 13.60
N LYS A 2 -5.96 3.04 13.49
CA LYS A 2 -6.50 4.41 13.62
C LYS A 2 -7.05 4.86 12.26
N THR A 3 -8.35 5.15 12.22
CA THR A 3 -9.02 5.69 11.03
C THR A 3 -8.75 7.19 10.89
N ILE A 4 -8.42 7.64 9.67
CA ILE A 4 -8.17 9.05 9.34
C ILE A 4 -9.44 9.66 8.71
N PHE A 5 -10.11 8.92 7.82
CA PHE A 5 -11.35 9.33 7.17
C PHE A 5 -12.24 8.12 6.92
N GLU A 6 -13.54 8.28 7.06
CA GLU A 6 -14.50 7.21 6.79
C GLU A 6 -15.84 7.78 6.32
N ASN A 7 -16.43 7.12 5.34
CA ASN A 7 -17.80 7.32 4.90
C ASN A 7 -18.44 5.96 4.56
N ASN A 8 -19.65 5.97 3.99
CA ASN A 8 -20.40 4.75 3.68
C ASN A 8 -19.74 3.84 2.60
N ILE A 9 -18.71 4.31 1.92
CA ILE A 9 -18.10 3.65 0.76
C ILE A 9 -16.61 3.36 1.00
N ILE A 10 -15.90 4.23 1.74
CA ILE A 10 -14.45 4.20 1.88
C ILE A 10 -14.06 4.43 3.34
N ARG A 11 -13.07 3.65 3.80
CA ARG A 11 -12.33 3.90 5.04
C ARG A 11 -10.85 4.09 4.73
N LEU A 12 -10.34 5.28 4.97
CA LEU A 12 -8.92 5.59 4.92
C LEU A 12 -8.33 5.49 6.32
N ARG A 13 -7.29 4.69 6.46
CA ARG A 13 -6.58 4.44 7.71
C ARG A 13 -5.08 4.36 7.45
N GLU A 14 -4.29 4.42 8.52
CA GLU A 14 -2.86 4.14 8.42
C GLU A 14 -2.63 2.72 7.87
N ALA A 15 -1.69 2.60 6.94
CA ALA A 15 -1.25 1.32 6.41
C ALA A 15 -0.52 0.52 7.50
N ASN A 16 -0.64 -0.80 7.45
CA ASN A 16 0.07 -1.71 8.32
C ASN A 16 0.40 -3.01 7.58
N LEU A 17 1.20 -3.89 8.18
CA LEU A 17 1.71 -5.09 7.50
C LEU A 17 0.63 -6.08 7.07
N GLU A 18 -0.58 -6.04 7.66
CA GLU A 18 -1.68 -6.89 7.21
C GLU A 18 -2.11 -6.56 5.77
N ASP A 19 -1.90 -5.31 5.34
CA ASP A 19 -2.22 -4.81 3.99
C ASP A 19 -1.29 -5.37 2.90
N ALA A 20 -0.20 -6.04 3.29
CA ALA A 20 0.79 -6.56 2.34
C ALA A 20 0.18 -7.58 1.37
N LYS A 21 -0.83 -8.34 1.82
CA LYS A 21 -1.50 -9.36 1.00
C LYS A 21 -2.30 -8.74 -0.12
N GLU A 22 -3.13 -7.75 0.21
CA GLU A 22 -3.91 -6.99 -0.76
C GLU A 22 -2.97 -6.23 -1.71
N LEU A 23 -1.92 -5.61 -1.19
CA LEU A 23 -0.94 -4.92 -2.03
C LEU A 23 -0.23 -5.87 -3.02
N LEU A 24 0.21 -7.05 -2.56
CA LEU A 24 0.77 -8.09 -3.43
C LEU A 24 -0.23 -8.53 -4.50
N SER A 25 -1.51 -8.68 -4.14
CA SER A 25 -2.54 -9.05 -5.09
C SER A 25 -2.74 -7.99 -6.16
N VAL A 26 -2.80 -6.71 -5.78
CA VAL A 26 -3.00 -5.58 -6.69
C VAL A 26 -1.82 -5.45 -7.66
N THR A 27 -0.58 -5.67 -7.21
CA THR A 27 0.58 -5.61 -8.10
C THR A 27 0.73 -6.81 -9.03
N ASN A 28 0.01 -7.91 -8.76
CA ASN A 28 -0.05 -9.06 -9.67
C ASN A 28 -1.28 -9.03 -10.59
N ASP A 29 -2.13 -8.00 -10.50
CA ASP A 29 -3.19 -7.76 -11.47
C ASP A 29 -2.59 -7.04 -12.70
N GLU A 30 -2.52 -7.76 -13.82
CA GLU A 30 -1.93 -7.27 -15.07
C GLU A 30 -2.60 -5.99 -15.58
N GLU A 31 -3.92 -5.85 -15.41
CA GLU A 31 -4.65 -4.66 -15.86
C GLU A 31 -4.34 -3.45 -14.98
N VAL A 32 -4.08 -3.66 -13.68
CA VAL A 32 -3.66 -2.60 -12.76
C VAL A 32 -2.25 -2.13 -13.07
N ILE A 33 -1.30 -3.05 -13.25
CA ILE A 33 0.12 -2.69 -13.39
C ILE A 33 0.56 -2.32 -14.80
N LYS A 34 -0.30 -2.50 -15.80
CA LYS A 34 -0.05 -2.27 -17.23
C LYS A 34 0.69 -0.97 -17.54
N TYR A 35 0.43 0.08 -16.76
CA TYR A 35 1.01 1.42 -16.96
C TYR A 35 1.92 1.89 -15.82
N TYR A 36 2.18 1.04 -14.81
CA TYR A 36 3.01 1.40 -13.65
C TYR A 36 4.51 1.46 -13.98
N GLY A 37 4.96 0.81 -15.05
CA GLY A 37 6.38 0.77 -15.42
C GLY A 37 7.26 0.03 -14.41
N MET A 38 6.67 -0.88 -13.64
CA MET A 38 7.35 -1.74 -12.67
C MET A 38 6.91 -3.19 -12.85
N ASP A 39 7.78 -4.12 -12.48
CA ASP A 39 7.42 -5.54 -12.38
C ASP A 39 6.50 -5.77 -11.17
N PRO A 40 5.57 -6.75 -11.24
CA PRO A 40 4.83 -7.24 -10.09
C PRO A 40 5.74 -7.61 -8.91
N TYR A 41 5.21 -7.50 -7.69
CA TYR A 41 5.89 -8.05 -6.53
C TYR A 41 5.90 -9.58 -6.59
N LYS A 42 7.06 -10.17 -6.29
CA LYS A 42 7.29 -11.63 -6.42
C LYS A 42 6.85 -12.41 -5.19
N ASN A 43 6.79 -11.76 -4.03
CA ASN A 43 6.48 -12.38 -2.76
C ASN A 43 5.98 -11.33 -1.75
N ILE A 44 5.41 -11.80 -0.65
CA ILE A 44 4.82 -10.94 0.38
C ILE A 44 5.82 -9.96 1.01
N ARG A 45 7.10 -10.34 1.07
CA ARG A 45 8.13 -9.52 1.72
C ARG A 45 8.40 -8.23 0.94
N GLU A 46 8.34 -8.27 -0.39
CA GLU A 46 8.46 -7.06 -1.21
C GLU A 46 7.31 -6.07 -0.93
N ALA A 47 6.09 -6.58 -0.69
CA ALA A 47 4.95 -5.75 -0.30
C ALA A 47 5.07 -5.22 1.13
N GLU A 48 5.58 -6.03 2.07
CA GLU A 48 5.87 -5.60 3.44
C GLU A 48 6.94 -4.50 3.48
N ASP A 49 8.00 -4.62 2.67
CA ASP A 49 9.07 -3.63 2.54
C ASP A 49 8.52 -2.30 2.00
N GLU A 50 7.63 -2.33 1.01
CA GLU A 50 6.95 -1.13 0.48
C GLU A 50 6.06 -0.46 1.55
N ILE A 51 5.28 -1.23 2.30
CA ILE A 51 4.44 -0.68 3.39
C ILE A 51 5.31 -0.04 4.47
N ASN A 52 6.41 -0.68 4.86
CA ASN A 52 7.35 -0.11 5.82
C ASN A 52 7.95 1.21 5.31
N TRP A 53 8.21 1.30 4.00
CA TRP A 53 8.64 2.54 3.38
C TRP A 53 7.56 3.62 3.42
N PHE A 54 6.28 3.32 3.18
CA PHE A 54 5.20 4.30 3.36
C PHE A 54 5.10 4.81 4.79
N ILE A 55 5.22 3.90 5.77
CA ILE A 55 5.20 4.25 7.19
C ILE A 55 6.39 5.15 7.55
N SER A 56 7.57 4.88 7.01
CA SER A 56 8.77 5.70 7.27
C SER A 56 8.64 7.10 6.68
N LEU A 57 8.10 7.25 5.45
CA LEU A 57 7.83 8.55 4.84
C LEU A 57 6.96 9.43 5.73
N LEU A 58 5.88 8.86 6.28
CA LEU A 58 4.96 9.59 7.16
C LEU A 58 5.64 9.97 8.48
N LYS A 59 6.34 9.01 9.10
CA LYS A 59 7.03 9.20 10.38
C LYS A 59 8.14 10.27 10.28
N GLU A 60 8.84 10.32 9.15
CA GLU A 60 9.93 11.25 8.90
C GLU A 60 9.46 12.62 8.38
N GLY A 61 8.14 12.82 8.20
CA GLY A 61 7.59 14.05 7.63
C GLY A 61 7.99 14.28 6.18
N LYS A 62 8.39 13.21 5.46
CA LYS A 62 8.84 13.26 4.06
C LYS A 62 7.68 13.11 3.07
N GLY A 63 6.53 12.63 3.52
CA GLY A 63 5.33 12.55 2.72
C GLY A 63 4.33 11.54 3.27
N ALA A 64 3.16 11.49 2.66
CA ALA A 64 2.18 10.44 2.88
C ALA A 64 1.91 9.77 1.53
N ARG A 65 1.84 8.44 1.53
CA ARG A 65 1.44 7.65 0.37
C ARG A 65 0.16 6.91 0.69
N TRP A 66 -0.82 7.04 -0.19
CA TRP A 66 -2.04 6.26 -0.13
C TRP A 66 -1.94 5.18 -1.18
N VAL A 67 -2.04 3.95 -0.72
CA VAL A 67 -1.98 2.75 -1.54
C VAL A 67 -3.02 1.80 -0.96
N ILE A 68 -3.77 1.17 -1.88
CA ILE A 68 -5.04 0.43 -1.72
C ILE A 68 -6.27 1.33 -1.87
#